data_AF-F3GMC3-F1
#
_entry.id   AF-F3GMC3-F1
#
_cell.length_a   1.000
_cell.length_b   1.000
_cell.length_c   1.000
_cell.angle_alpha   90.00
_cell.angle_beta   90.00
_cell.angle_gamma   90.00
#
_symmetry.space_group_name_H-M   'P 1'
#
loop_
_entity.id
_entity.type
_entity.pdbx_description
1 polymer ?
#
loop_
_entity_poly.entity_id
_entity_poly.type
_entity_poly.pdbx_seq_one_letter_code
_entity_poly.pdbx_strand_id
1 'polypeptide(L)'
;RLASETTHRDMLDWRRSELERISKRSWNTYSGHLRTVYRYAMEHGLVDLKVNPLKETRVIPAKRPKKTVNTDAIVRARNWLNILVQEERATGNRTEITPAWFWLTVFEMFYYTGIRLNA
;
A
#
# COMPACT_ATOMS: atom_id res chain seq x y z
N ARG A 1 7.55 26.78 16.46
CA ARG A 1 7.94 26.01 17.65
C ARG A 1 9.19 25.24 17.33
N LEU A 2 10.19 25.28 18.21
CA LEU A 2 11.38 24.46 18.07
C LEU A 2 11.05 22.99 18.37
N ALA A 3 11.85 22.08 17.83
CA ALA A 3 11.65 20.65 18.07
C ALA A 3 11.69 20.30 19.57
N SER A 4 12.53 20.99 20.34
CA SER A 4 12.69 20.87 21.80
C SER A 4 11.52 21.40 22.63
N GLU A 5 10.70 22.30 22.08
CA GLU A 5 9.54 22.89 22.75
C GLU A 5 8.26 22.10 22.50
N THR A 6 8.35 21.05 21.68
CA THR A 6 7.18 20.34 21.20
C THR A 6 6.68 19.34 22.24
N THR A 7 5.45 19.54 22.70
CA THR A 7 4.85 18.69 23.72
C THR A 7 4.14 17.48 23.10
N HIS A 8 3.87 16.48 23.94
CA HIS A 8 3.02 15.36 23.52
C HIS A 8 1.60 15.83 23.14
N ARG A 9 1.08 16.88 23.79
CA ARG A 9 -0.23 17.43 23.47
C ARG A 9 -0.28 18.01 22.06
N ASP A 10 0.76 18.74 21.66
CA ASP A 10 0.87 19.30 20.31
C ASP A 10 0.82 18.21 19.24
N MET A 11 1.45 17.06 19.52
CA MET A 11 1.42 15.91 18.62
C MET A 11 0.04 15.24 18.53
N LEU A 12 -0.75 15.27 19.61
CA LEU A 12 -2.12 14.76 19.59
C LEU A 12 -3.07 15.70 18.84
N ASP A 13 -2.87 17.01 18.98
CA ASP A 13 -3.67 18.02 18.26
C ASP A 13 -3.33 18.00 16.76
N TRP A 14 -2.04 17.90 16.41
CA TRP A 14 -1.61 17.70 15.02
C TRP A 14 -2.15 16.38 14.45
N ARG A 15 -2.10 15.28 15.21
CA ARG A 15 -2.73 14.01 14.79
C ARG A 15 -4.19 14.19 14.44
N ARG A 16 -4.94 14.95 15.24
CA ARG A 16 -6.37 15.17 15.02
C ARG A 16 -6.61 15.91 13.70
N SER A 17 -5.92 17.03 13.48
CA SER A 17 -6.06 17.81 12.25
C SER A 17 -5.60 17.06 11.01
N GLU A 18 -4.51 16.30 11.11
CA GLU A 18 -3.94 15.60 9.96
C GLU A 18 -4.84 14.43 9.50
N LEU A 19 -5.46 13.73 10.45
CA LEU A 19 -6.37 12.61 10.17
C LEU A 19 -7.67 13.04 9.47
N GLU A 20 -7.97 14.33 9.40
CA GLU A 20 -9.06 14.86 8.56
C GLU A 20 -8.70 14.80 7.06
N ARG A 21 -7.40 14.79 6.73
CA ARG A 21 -6.90 14.84 5.35
C ARG A 21 -6.17 13.59 4.90
N ILE A 22 -5.54 12.84 5.82
CA ILE A 22 -4.75 11.65 5.47
C ILE A 22 -5.30 10.37 6.10
N SER A 23 -4.96 9.24 5.46
CA SER A 23 -5.31 7.93 6.01
C SER A 23 -4.58 7.66 7.34
N LYS A 24 -5.24 6.92 8.23
CA LYS A 24 -4.64 6.38 9.47
C LYS A 24 -3.30 5.66 9.25
N ARG A 25 -3.13 5.01 8.10
CA ARG A 25 -1.89 4.33 7.73
C ARG A 25 -0.79 5.32 7.35
N SER A 26 -1.12 6.34 6.58
CA SER A 26 -0.20 7.43 6.23
C SER A 26 0.29 8.11 7.50
N TRP A 27 -0.64 8.45 8.42
CA TRP A 27 -0.28 8.98 9.73
C TRP A 27 0.69 8.09 10.49
N ASN A 28 0.41 6.79 10.61
CA ASN A 28 1.29 5.85 11.33
C ASN A 28 2.68 5.73 10.70
N THR A 29 2.79 5.96 9.39
CA THR A 29 4.06 5.96 8.65
C THR A 29 4.84 7.23 8.97
N TYR A 30 4.21 8.41 8.77
CA TYR A 30 4.83 9.71 9.03
C TYR A 30 5.22 9.88 10.51
N SER A 31 4.30 9.60 11.43
CA SER A 31 4.58 9.66 12.87
C SER A 31 5.63 8.64 13.31
N GLY A 32 5.74 7.49 12.63
CA GLY A 32 6.79 6.50 12.86
C GLY A 32 8.17 7.01 12.45
N HIS A 33 8.28 7.63 11.28
CA HIS A 33 9.53 8.25 10.82
C HIS A 33 9.95 9.39 11.73
N LEU A 34 9.04 10.32 12.05
CA LEU A 34 9.34 11.42 12.96
C LEU A 34 9.75 10.93 14.35
N ARG A 35 9.09 9.89 14.88
CA ARG A 35 9.50 9.29 16.16
C ARG A 35 10.95 8.81 16.10
N THR A 36 11.39 8.26 14.97
CA THR A 36 12.77 7.82 14.78
C THR A 36 13.74 9.00 14.76
N VAL A 37 13.40 10.08 14.04
CA VAL A 37 14.19 11.32 14.01
C VAL A 37 14.32 11.94 15.40
N TYR A 38 13.22 12.05 16.14
CA TYR A 38 13.24 12.55 17.53
C TYR A 38 14.10 11.67 18.45
N ARG A 39 14.03 10.34 18.29
CA ARG A 39 14.87 9.43 19.06
C ARG A 39 16.36 9.70 18.79
N TYR A 40 16.75 9.78 17.51
CA TYR A 40 18.13 10.10 17.14
C TYR A 40 18.59 11.43 17.76
N ALA A 41 17.76 12.47 17.66
CA ALA A 41 18.07 13.78 18.22
C ALA A 41 18.23 13.76 19.75
N MET A 42 17.37 13.01 20.45
CA MET A 42 17.46 12.83 21.90
C MET A 42 18.73 12.07 22.31
N GLU A 43 19.06 10.98 21.60
CA GLU A 43 20.25 10.14 21.88
C GLU A 43 21.56 10.91 21.72
N HIS A 44 21.61 11.90 20.83
CA HIS A 44 22.78 12.73 20.57
C HIS A 44 22.75 14.09 21.28
N GLY A 45 21.78 14.31 22.20
CA GLY A 45 21.66 15.57 22.93
C GLY A 45 21.33 16.79 22.07
N LEU A 46 20.82 16.60 20.85
CA LEU A 46 20.42 17.67 19.93
C LEU A 46 19.10 18.32 20.34
N VAL A 47 18.31 17.64 21.17
CA VAL A 47 17.10 18.16 21.81
C VAL A 47 17.07 17.78 23.28
N ASP A 48 16.76 18.73 24.15
CA ASP A 48 16.59 18.49 25.58
C ASP A 48 15.15 18.05 25.88
N LEU A 49 14.83 16.81 25.50
CA LEU A 49 13.54 16.18 25.74
C LEU A 49 13.73 14.90 26.55
N LYS A 50 12.97 14.75 27.64
CA LYS A 50 12.97 13.52 28.44
C LYS A 50 12.18 12.37 27.79
N VAL A 51 11.16 12.72 27.00
CA VAL A 51 10.26 11.76 26.35
C VAL A 51 9.98 12.20 24.93
N ASN A 52 9.99 11.25 24.00
CA ASN A 52 9.64 11.51 22.60
C ASN A 52 8.18 11.98 22.49
N PRO A 53 7.90 13.15 21.90
CA PRO A 53 6.56 13.73 21.88
C PRO A 53 5.60 12.92 20.99
N LEU A 54 6.10 12.08 20.10
CA LEU A 54 5.31 11.15 19.28
C LEU A 54 5.07 9.79 19.95
N LYS A 55 5.41 9.61 21.24
CA LYS A 55 5.04 8.39 21.98
C LYS A 55 3.52 8.20 21.91
N GLU A 56 3.04 6.96 21.74
CA GLU A 56 1.60 6.63 21.78
C GLU A 56 0.66 7.38 20.80
N THR A 57 1.21 8.03 19.76
CA THR A 57 0.39 8.72 18.76
C THR A 57 -0.18 7.82 17.66
N ARG A 58 0.20 6.54 17.61
CA ARG A 58 -0.30 5.59 16.61
C ARG A 58 -1.80 5.38 16.73
N VAL A 59 -2.45 5.13 15.60
CA VAL A 59 -3.89 4.86 15.52
C VAL A 59 -4.16 3.51 14.86
N ILE A 60 -5.30 2.88 15.17
CA ILE A 60 -5.68 1.60 14.58
C ILE A 60 -6.29 1.85 13.19
N PRO A 61 -5.64 1.42 12.10
CA PRO A 61 -6.22 1.54 10.77
C PRO A 61 -7.39 0.56 10.60
N ALA A 62 -8.33 0.88 9.70
CA ALA A 62 -9.40 -0.05 9.36
C ALA A 62 -8.84 -1.36 8.77
N LYS A 63 -9.55 -2.48 9.03
CA LYS A 63 -9.20 -3.78 8.47
C LYS A 63 -9.31 -3.70 6.95
N ARG A 64 -8.24 -4.06 6.24
CA ARG A 64 -8.26 -4.06 4.78
C ARG A 64 -9.17 -5.17 4.25
N PRO A 65 -9.84 -4.94 3.11
CA PRO A 65 -10.41 -6.05 2.36
C PRO A 65 -9.30 -7.03 1.98
N LYS A 66 -9.67 -8.30 1.84
CA LYS A 66 -8.72 -9.35 1.44
C LYS A 66 -8.16 -8.98 0.06
N LYS A 67 -6.84 -8.97 -0.06
CA LYS A 67 -6.14 -8.77 -1.33
C LYS A 67 -6.12 -10.03 -2.21
N THR A 68 -6.76 -11.11 -1.75
CA THR A 68 -6.79 -12.40 -2.42
C THR A 68 -7.92 -12.42 -3.44
N VAL A 69 -7.62 -12.85 -4.65
CA VAL A 69 -8.65 -13.16 -5.65
C VAL A 69 -9.23 -14.54 -5.34
N ASN A 70 -10.56 -14.70 -5.45
CA ASN A 70 -11.19 -16.02 -5.28
C ASN A 70 -10.76 -16.96 -6.43
N THR A 71 -10.46 -18.21 -6.12
CA THR A 71 -10.09 -19.25 -7.09
C THR A 71 -11.07 -19.33 -8.27
N ASP A 72 -12.37 -19.22 -8.02
CA ASP A 72 -13.36 -19.27 -9.12
C ASP A 72 -13.23 -18.10 -10.08
N ALA A 73 -12.86 -16.91 -9.57
CA ALA A 73 -12.63 -15.75 -10.42
C ALA A 73 -11.37 -15.94 -11.28
N ILE A 74 -10.34 -16.61 -10.75
CA ILE A 74 -9.13 -16.97 -11.51
C ILE A 74 -9.48 -17.93 -12.66
N VAL A 75 -10.24 -18.99 -12.38
CA VAL A 75 -10.67 -19.97 -13.39
C VAL A 75 -11.51 -19.29 -14.47
N ARG A 76 -12.49 -18.46 -14.09
CA ARG A 76 -13.32 -17.72 -15.05
C ARG A 76 -12.50 -16.79 -15.94
N ALA A 77 -11.56 -16.03 -15.35
CA ALA A 77 -10.69 -15.13 -16.11
C ALA A 77 -9.82 -15.90 -17.12
N ARG A 78 -9.25 -17.03 -16.70
CA ARG A 78 -8.46 -17.91 -17.57
C ARG A 78 -9.29 -18.45 -18.74
N ASN A 79 -10.50 -18.95 -18.46
CA ASN A 79 -11.39 -19.46 -19.51
C ASN A 79 -11.82 -18.37 -20.48
N TRP A 80 -12.11 -17.18 -19.98
CA TRP A 80 -12.45 -16.04 -20.82
C TRP A 80 -11.30 -15.64 -21.75
N LEU A 81 -10.06 -15.54 -21.25
CA LEU A 81 -8.89 -15.28 -22.09
C LEU A 81 -8.68 -16.37 -23.16
N ASN A 82 -8.93 -17.64 -22.83
CA ASN A 82 -8.87 -18.73 -23.82
C ASN A 82 -9.91 -18.55 -24.93
N ILE A 83 -11.14 -18.15 -24.60
CA ILE A 83 -12.19 -17.86 -25.59
C ILE A 83 -11.74 -16.73 -26.52
N LEU A 84 -11.22 -15.63 -25.97
CA LEU A 84 -10.72 -14.50 -26.76
C LEU A 84 -9.59 -14.92 -27.71
N VAL A 85 -8.66 -15.78 -27.27
CA VAL A 85 -7.62 -16.33 -28.15
C VAL A 85 -8.20 -17.10 -29.32
N GLN A 86 -9.23 -17.92 -29.10
CA GLN A 86 -9.86 -18.66 -30.19
C GLN A 86 -10.63 -17.73 -31.13
N GLU A 87 -11.30 -16.71 -30.60
CA GLU A 87 -12.02 -15.72 -31.39
C GLU A 87 -11.10 -14.91 -32.30
N GLU A 88 -9.96 -14.41 -31.79
CA GLU A 88 -8.96 -13.71 -32.61
C GLU A 88 -8.42 -14.61 -33.73
N ARG A 89 -8.15 -15.89 -33.44
CA ARG A 89 -7.66 -16.86 -34.42
C ARG A 89 -8.70 -17.20 -35.49
N ALA A 90 -9.96 -17.34 -35.09
CA ALA A 90 -11.04 -17.72 -36.00
C ALA A 90 -11.46 -16.57 -36.91
N THR A 91 -11.46 -15.34 -36.40
CA THR A 91 -11.99 -14.18 -37.11
C THR A 91 -10.91 -13.31 -37.77
N GLY A 92 -9.66 -13.39 -37.29
CA GLY A 92 -8.60 -12.46 -37.65
C GLY A 92 -8.78 -11.04 -37.11
N ASN A 93 -9.86 -10.79 -36.36
CA ASN A 93 -10.19 -9.50 -35.77
C ASN A 93 -9.66 -9.40 -34.34
N ARG A 94 -9.56 -8.16 -33.86
CA ARG A 94 -9.17 -7.86 -32.48
C ARG A 94 -10.33 -8.15 -31.53
N THR A 95 -10.03 -8.75 -30.38
CA THR A 95 -10.99 -8.91 -29.28
C THR A 95 -10.87 -7.78 -28.25
N GLU A 96 -11.74 -7.75 -27.23
CA GLU A 96 -11.71 -6.73 -26.17
C GLU A 96 -10.33 -6.60 -25.49
N ILE A 97 -9.62 -7.72 -25.34
CA ILE A 97 -8.24 -7.76 -24.84
C ILE A 97 -7.34 -8.28 -25.95
N THR A 98 -6.63 -7.38 -26.64
CA THR A 98 -5.75 -7.71 -27.76
C THR A 98 -4.28 -7.39 -27.45
N PRO A 99 -3.31 -8.25 -27.79
CA PRO A 99 -3.50 -9.61 -28.30
C PRO A 99 -3.92 -10.55 -27.16
N ALA A 100 -4.99 -11.31 -27.36
CA ALA A 100 -5.52 -12.19 -26.31
C ALA A 100 -4.46 -13.23 -25.88
N TRP A 101 -3.66 -13.73 -26.83
CA TRP A 101 -2.63 -14.74 -26.55
C TRP A 101 -1.52 -14.21 -25.63
N PHE A 102 -1.18 -12.92 -25.76
CA PHE A 102 -0.17 -12.28 -24.94
C PHE A 102 -0.66 -12.18 -23.49
N TRP A 103 -1.88 -11.69 -23.30
CA TRP A 103 -2.46 -11.54 -21.97
C TRP A 103 -2.77 -12.87 -21.29
N LEU A 104 -3.16 -13.91 -22.04
CA LEU A 104 -3.21 -15.27 -21.54
C LEU A 104 -1.82 -15.72 -21.04
N THR A 105 -0.77 -15.51 -21.83
CA THR A 105 0.61 -15.87 -21.43
C THR A 105 1.05 -15.15 -20.15
N VAL A 106 0.80 -13.84 -20.06
CA VAL A 106 1.09 -13.05 -18.85
C VAL A 106 0.31 -13.57 -17.64
N PHE A 107 -0.97 -13.90 -17.83
CA PHE A 107 -1.81 -14.48 -16.79
C PHE A 107 -1.25 -15.81 -16.27
N GLU A 108 -0.92 -16.74 -17.17
CA GLU A 108 -0.36 -18.05 -16.83
C GLU A 108 0.99 -17.93 -16.13
N MET A 109 1.83 -17.00 -16.61
CA MET A 109 3.12 -16.73 -16.00
C MET A 109 2.96 -16.27 -14.55
N PHE A 110 2.07 -15.30 -14.27
CA PHE A 110 1.79 -14.89 -12.90
C PHE A 110 1.18 -16.01 -12.05
N TYR A 111 0.29 -16.81 -12.64
CA TYR A 111 -0.40 -17.90 -11.95
C TYR A 111 0.57 -19.03 -11.52
N TYR A 112 1.45 -19.46 -12.41
CA TYR A 112 2.35 -20.60 -12.15
C TYR A 112 3.67 -20.21 -11.48
N THR A 113 4.21 -19.02 -11.75
CA THR A 113 5.52 -18.61 -11.20
C THR A 113 5.42 -17.78 -9.94
N GLY A 114 4.29 -17.08 -9.72
CA GLY A 114 4.14 -16.15 -8.60
C GLY A 114 5.11 -14.96 -8.63
N ILE A 115 5.71 -14.63 -9.78
CA ILE A 115 6.59 -13.47 -9.90
C ILE A 115 5.82 -12.17 -9.58
N ARG A 116 6.51 -11.20 -9.01
CA ARG A 116 5.93 -9.89 -8.69
C ARG A 116 5.96 -9.00 -9.93
N LEU A 117 4.91 -8.20 -10.12
CA LEU A 117 4.75 -7.26 -11.25
C LEU A 117 5.85 -6.19 -11.36
N ASN A 118 6.65 -5.97 -10.30
CA ASN A 118 7.71 -4.96 -10.27
C ASN A 118 9.00 -5.54 -9.65
N ALA A 119 9.43 -6.71 -10.13
CA ALA A 119 10.75 -7.24 -9.77
C ALA A 119 11.86 -6.40 -10.42
#